data_AF-A0A951DJL7-F1
#
_entry.id   AF-A0A951DJL7-F1
#
_cell.length_a   1.000
_cell.length_b   1.000
_cell.length_c   1.000
_cell.angle_alpha   90.00
_cell.angle_beta   90.00
_cell.angle_gamma   90.00
#
_symmetry.space_group_name_H-M   'P 1'
#
loop_
_entity.id
_entity.type
_entity.pdbx_description
1 polymer ?
#
loop_
_entity_poly.entity_id
_entity_poly.type
_entity_poly.pdbx_seq_one_letter_code
_entity_poly.pdbx_strand_id
1 'polypeptide(L)'
;MRVLSAVLFSLVLAASLHAATDLVTAADIEKATGLTGVHKVAKDPAKGAGGELNFAGKDEKLVAIVMISPSMFDFWKKKYAPKCESVSGIGDEAYRTKRSATTQYLFFRKGANAVWIQSMGWTKDYAPVPDAAQLTTLAKVAASRM
;
A
#
# COMPACT_ATOMS: atom_id res chain seq x y z
N MET A 1 34.21 35.46 -40.04
CA MET A 1 34.39 34.11 -39.45
C MET A 1 33.27 33.93 -38.43
N ARG A 2 32.38 32.95 -38.65
CA ARG A 2 31.17 32.70 -37.85
C ARG A 2 31.54 31.93 -36.58
N VAL A 3 30.95 32.28 -35.43
CA VAL A 3 30.70 31.32 -34.35
C VAL A 3 29.31 31.60 -33.79
N LEU A 4 28.34 30.74 -34.15
CA LEU A 4 27.07 30.62 -33.45
C LEU A 4 27.36 29.92 -32.12
N SER A 5 27.06 30.56 -30.99
CA SER A 5 26.97 29.88 -29.70
C SER A 5 25.49 29.62 -29.40
N ALA A 6 25.08 28.38 -29.64
CA ALA A 6 23.79 27.86 -29.19
C ALA A 6 23.83 27.71 -27.66
N VAL A 7 23.00 28.47 -26.96
CA VAL A 7 22.79 28.27 -25.52
C VAL A 7 21.71 27.19 -25.36
N LEU A 8 22.14 26.05 -24.84
CA LEU A 8 21.33 24.87 -24.59
C LEU A 8 20.31 25.17 -23.47
N PHE A 9 19.02 25.02 -23.75
CA PHE A 9 17.96 25.09 -22.74
C PHE A 9 17.96 23.77 -21.94
N SER A 10 18.56 23.76 -20.75
CA SER A 10 18.44 22.63 -19.82
C SER A 10 17.06 22.68 -19.15
N LEU A 11 16.12 21.89 -19.67
CA LEU A 11 14.86 21.60 -19.00
C LEU A 11 15.15 20.66 -17.81
N VAL A 12 15.31 21.22 -16.62
CA VAL A 12 15.35 20.43 -15.38
C VAL A 12 13.92 19.94 -15.14
N LEU A 13 13.67 18.68 -15.50
CA LEU A 13 12.45 17.98 -15.11
C LEU A 13 12.53 17.76 -13.59
N ALA A 14 11.99 18.70 -12.82
CA ALA A 14 11.74 18.49 -11.40
C ALA A 14 10.65 17.42 -11.29
N ALA A 15 11.07 16.15 -11.17
CA ALA A 15 10.19 15.09 -10.73
C ALA A 15 9.69 15.48 -9.34
N SER A 16 8.47 16.01 -9.29
CA SER A 16 7.77 16.30 -8.05
C SER A 16 7.78 15.05 -7.19
N LEU A 17 8.44 15.15 -6.04
CA LEU A 17 8.36 14.20 -4.95
C LEU A 17 6.89 14.18 -4.50
N HIS A 18 6.04 13.38 -5.17
CA HIS A 18 4.68 13.17 -4.73
C HIS A 18 4.78 12.55 -3.34
N ALA A 19 4.39 13.32 -2.32
CA ALA A 19 4.35 12.83 -0.97
C ALA A 19 3.57 11.51 -0.98
N ALA A 20 4.11 10.50 -0.31
CA ALA A 20 3.55 9.15 -0.20
C ALA A 20 2.21 9.10 0.58
N THR A 21 1.49 10.22 0.66
CA THR A 21 0.34 10.44 1.53
C THR A 21 -0.93 9.77 1.05
N ASP A 22 -1.01 9.40 -0.23
CA ASP A 22 -2.27 9.02 -0.90
C ASP A 22 -2.18 7.74 -1.76
N LEU A 23 -1.20 6.85 -1.48
CA LEU A 23 -1.10 5.56 -2.18
C LEU A 23 -2.39 4.74 -2.08
N VAL A 24 -3.06 4.84 -0.93
CA VAL A 24 -4.41 4.32 -0.71
C VAL A 24 -5.20 5.41 0.01
N THR A 25 -6.45 5.62 -0.38
CA THR A 25 -7.37 6.55 0.29
C THR A 25 -8.52 5.78 0.95
N ALA A 26 -9.27 6.45 1.83
CA ALA A 26 -10.48 5.86 2.40
C ALA A 26 -11.50 5.45 1.32
N ALA A 27 -11.66 6.26 0.27
CA ALA A 27 -12.55 5.95 -0.85
C ALA A 27 -12.12 4.69 -1.62
N ASP A 28 -10.80 4.42 -1.73
CA ASP A 28 -10.33 3.17 -2.33
C ASP A 28 -10.68 1.96 -1.47
N ILE A 29 -10.58 2.09 -0.15
CA ILE A 29 -11.00 1.05 0.81
C ILE A 29 -12.51 0.79 0.67
N GLU A 30 -13.34 1.83 0.68
CA GLU A 30 -14.79 1.70 0.50
C GLU A 30 -15.14 1.04 -0.83
N LYS A 31 -14.51 1.48 -1.93
CA LYS A 31 -14.73 0.90 -3.25
C LYS A 31 -14.32 -0.57 -3.32
N ALA A 32 -13.22 -0.96 -2.68
CA ALA A 32 -12.74 -2.34 -2.69
C ALA A 32 -13.60 -3.25 -1.78
N THR A 33 -14.07 -2.73 -0.66
CA THR A 33 -14.70 -3.53 0.40
C THR A 33 -16.23 -3.48 0.43
N GLY A 34 -16.83 -2.45 -0.17
CA GLY A 34 -18.25 -2.12 -0.01
C GLY A 34 -18.58 -1.44 1.33
N LEU A 35 -17.56 -1.11 2.13
CA LEU A 35 -17.74 -0.33 3.35
C LEU A 35 -18.20 1.09 3.07
N THR A 36 -18.77 1.72 4.09
CA THR A 36 -19.12 3.14 4.10
C THR A 36 -18.68 3.78 5.42
N GLY A 37 -18.31 5.05 5.37
CA GLY A 37 -17.81 5.81 6.51
C GLY A 37 -16.37 5.45 6.89
N VAL A 38 -15.58 4.92 5.94
CA VAL A 38 -14.15 4.70 6.18
C VAL A 38 -13.46 6.05 6.24
N HIS A 39 -12.54 6.22 7.18
CA HIS A 39 -11.75 7.43 7.30
C HIS A 39 -10.32 7.11 7.75
N LYS A 40 -9.41 8.05 7.52
CA LYS A 40 -8.01 7.93 7.92
C LYS A 40 -7.87 8.27 9.40
N VAL A 41 -7.12 7.46 10.14
CA VAL A 41 -6.79 7.71 11.55
C VAL A 41 -5.29 7.93 11.73
N ALA A 42 -4.92 8.65 12.79
CA ALA A 42 -3.52 8.94 13.11
C ALA A 42 -2.75 7.65 13.45
N LYS A 43 -1.43 7.69 13.28
CA LYS A 43 -0.53 6.62 13.72
C LYS A 43 -0.54 6.55 15.25
N ASP A 44 -1.00 5.42 15.77
CA ASP A 44 -1.05 5.10 17.19
C ASP A 44 -0.77 3.58 17.36
N PRO A 45 0.52 3.17 17.44
CA PRO A 45 0.89 1.76 17.55
C PRO A 45 0.30 1.08 18.79
N ALA A 46 0.02 1.84 19.87
CA ALA A 46 -0.59 1.29 21.08
C ALA A 46 -2.04 0.82 20.83
N LYS A 47 -2.70 1.34 19.78
CA LYS A 47 -4.03 0.91 19.31
C LYS A 47 -3.97 0.05 18.04
N GLY A 48 -2.78 -0.38 17.62
CA GLY A 48 -2.57 -1.16 16.40
C GLY A 48 -2.48 -0.34 15.11
N ALA A 49 -2.63 0.99 15.15
CA ALA A 49 -2.51 1.88 14.00
C ALA A 49 -1.03 2.21 13.72
N GLY A 50 -0.25 1.19 13.31
CA GLY A 50 1.20 1.31 13.17
C GLY A 50 1.71 1.80 11.81
N GLY A 51 0.84 1.85 10.79
CA GLY A 51 1.21 2.19 9.42
C GLY A 51 1.43 3.68 9.19
N GLU A 52 1.97 4.02 8.02
CA GLU A 52 2.00 5.38 7.49
C GLU A 52 0.59 5.84 7.10
N LEU A 53 -0.25 4.91 6.63
CA LEU A 53 -1.69 5.14 6.42
C LEU A 53 -2.47 4.12 7.23
N ASN A 54 -3.43 4.58 8.03
CA ASN A 54 -4.28 3.73 8.86
C ASN A 54 -5.73 4.12 8.59
N PHE A 55 -6.61 3.14 8.40
CA PHE A 55 -8.00 3.37 8.05
C PHE A 55 -8.91 2.67 9.06
N ALA A 56 -9.89 3.41 9.56
CA ALA A 56 -10.92 2.90 10.45
C ALA A 56 -12.30 3.02 9.80
N GLY A 57 -13.20 2.13 10.19
CA GLY A 57 -14.62 2.23 9.85
C GLY A 57 -15.35 3.25 10.72
N LYS A 58 -16.65 3.43 10.49
CA LYS A 58 -17.54 4.30 11.27
C LYS A 58 -17.62 3.98 12.77
N ASP A 59 -17.20 2.78 13.16
CA ASP A 59 -17.17 2.29 14.54
C ASP A 59 -15.77 2.42 15.18
N GLU A 60 -14.89 3.22 14.58
CA GLU A 60 -13.51 3.50 15.01
C GLU A 60 -12.60 2.26 15.05
N LYS A 61 -13.04 1.14 14.47
CA LYS A 61 -12.21 -0.06 14.36
C LYS A 61 -11.33 0.01 13.13
N LEU A 62 -10.07 -0.37 13.29
CA LEU A 62 -9.14 -0.46 12.18
C LEU A 62 -9.60 -1.51 11.16
N VAL A 63 -9.62 -1.08 9.90
CA VAL A 63 -9.98 -1.89 8.73
C VAL A 63 -8.72 -2.28 7.97
N ALA A 64 -7.80 -1.34 7.77
CA ALA A 64 -6.55 -1.56 7.05
C ALA A 64 -5.41 -0.68 7.57
N ILE A 65 -4.19 -1.22 7.48
CA ILE A 65 -2.96 -0.45 7.63
C ILE A 65 -2.10 -0.58 6.37
N VAL A 66 -1.40 0.49 6.03
CA VAL A 66 -0.43 0.56 4.94
C VAL A 66 0.90 0.99 5.51
N MET A 67 1.92 0.16 5.34
CA MET A 67 3.30 0.51 5.62
C MET A 67 4.05 0.81 4.32
N ILE A 68 4.85 1.86 4.30
CA ILE A 68 5.64 2.30 3.15
C ILE A 68 7.11 2.32 3.59
N SER A 69 7.88 1.33 3.15
CA SER A 69 9.24 1.15 3.65
C SER A 69 10.15 0.48 2.61
N PRO A 70 10.84 1.27 1.77
CA PRO A 70 11.82 0.78 0.79
C PRO A 70 12.80 -0.27 1.33
N SER A 71 13.37 -0.03 2.50
CA SER A 71 14.42 -0.87 3.10
C SER A 71 13.92 -2.20 3.65
N MET A 72 12.60 -2.38 3.80
CA MET A 72 12.03 -3.55 4.46
C MET A 72 11.62 -4.67 3.50
N PHE A 73 11.62 -4.44 2.18
CA PHE A 73 11.12 -5.42 1.22
C PHE A 73 11.85 -6.76 1.30
N ASP A 74 13.19 -6.74 1.30
CA ASP A 74 13.97 -7.98 1.32
C ASP A 74 13.78 -8.76 2.62
N PHE A 75 13.64 -8.05 3.73
CA PHE A 75 13.27 -8.66 5.00
C PHE A 75 11.87 -9.28 4.94
N TRP A 76 10.87 -8.57 4.40
CA TRP A 76 9.52 -9.09 4.27
C TRP A 76 9.47 -10.31 3.35
N LYS A 77 10.16 -10.25 2.21
CA LYS A 77 10.28 -11.36 1.27
C LYS A 77 10.89 -12.58 1.95
N LYS A 78 12.04 -12.43 2.62
CA LYS A 78 12.69 -13.54 3.34
C LYS A 78 11.79 -14.15 4.41
N LYS A 79 11.07 -13.32 5.18
CA LYS A 79 10.29 -13.76 6.34
C LYS A 79 8.89 -14.29 6.01
N TYR A 80 8.19 -13.66 5.06
CA TYR A 80 6.76 -13.87 4.83
C TYR A 80 6.45 -14.51 3.48
N ALA A 81 7.26 -14.31 2.43
CA ALA A 81 7.00 -14.91 1.11
C ALA A 81 6.86 -16.45 1.13
N PRO A 82 7.59 -17.22 1.98
CA PRO A 82 7.40 -18.68 2.05
C PRO A 82 5.99 -19.13 2.47
N LYS A 83 5.20 -18.25 3.08
CA LYS A 83 3.81 -18.51 3.50
C LYS A 83 2.78 -17.86 2.57
N CYS A 84 3.25 -17.16 1.54
CA CYS A 84 2.44 -16.38 0.61
C CYS A 84 2.42 -17.03 -0.78
N GLU A 85 1.57 -16.49 -1.64
CA GLU A 85 1.54 -16.73 -3.08
C GLU A 85 2.12 -15.51 -3.79
N SER A 86 2.86 -15.74 -4.88
CA SER A 86 3.28 -14.66 -5.78
C SER A 86 2.07 -14.13 -6.55
N VAL A 87 2.00 -12.82 -6.76
CA VAL A 87 0.90 -12.16 -7.49
C VAL A 87 1.48 -11.33 -8.62
N SER A 88 1.04 -11.58 -9.85
CA SER A 88 1.43 -10.80 -11.02
C SER A 88 0.58 -9.54 -11.20
N GLY A 89 1.11 -8.56 -11.94
CA GLY A 89 0.40 -7.33 -12.28
C GLY A 89 0.31 -6.31 -11.13
N ILE A 90 1.18 -6.41 -10.13
CA ILE A 90 1.31 -5.46 -9.02
C ILE A 90 2.80 -5.14 -8.84
N GLY A 91 3.20 -3.93 -9.23
CA GLY A 91 4.60 -3.51 -9.16
C GLY A 91 5.54 -4.45 -9.91
N ASP A 92 6.78 -4.52 -9.44
CA ASP A 92 7.82 -5.39 -10.00
C ASP A 92 7.77 -6.78 -9.36
N GLU A 93 7.45 -6.85 -8.06
CA GLU A 93 7.29 -8.09 -7.32
C GLU A 93 6.20 -7.92 -6.24
N ALA A 94 5.30 -8.89 -6.11
CA ALA A 94 4.25 -8.88 -5.09
C ALA A 94 3.97 -10.28 -4.52
N TYR A 95 3.65 -10.30 -3.22
CA TYR A 95 3.32 -11.50 -2.47
C TYR A 95 2.09 -11.26 -1.60
N ARG A 96 1.18 -12.23 -1.56
CA ARG A 96 -0.06 -12.14 -0.80
C ARG A 96 -0.25 -13.39 0.05
N THR A 97 -0.80 -13.24 1.25
CA THR A 97 -1.27 -14.38 2.04
C THR A 97 -2.25 -15.27 1.25
N LYS A 98 -2.20 -16.58 1.54
CA LYS A 98 -3.22 -17.51 1.05
C LYS A 98 -4.59 -17.14 1.61
N ARG A 99 -5.65 -17.45 0.87
CA ARG A 99 -7.04 -17.16 1.29
C ARG A 99 -7.40 -17.78 2.65
N SER A 100 -6.79 -18.91 3.00
CA SER A 100 -7.01 -19.61 4.28
C SER A 100 -6.29 -18.98 5.49
N ALA A 101 -5.47 -17.94 5.29
CA ALA A 101 -4.75 -17.31 6.39
C ALA A 101 -5.71 -16.53 7.32
N THR A 102 -5.45 -16.63 8.63
CA THR A 102 -6.19 -15.91 9.67
C THR A 102 -5.93 -14.40 9.67
N THR A 103 -4.78 -13.99 9.12
CA THR A 103 -4.43 -12.58 8.89
C THR A 103 -4.14 -12.41 7.41
N GLN A 104 -4.78 -11.42 6.80
CA GLN A 104 -4.63 -11.13 5.38
C GLN A 104 -3.68 -9.94 5.18
N TYR A 105 -2.64 -10.13 4.36
CA TYR A 105 -1.75 -9.06 3.94
C TYR A 105 -1.20 -9.29 2.52
N LEU A 106 -0.79 -8.20 1.89
CA LEU A 106 -0.10 -8.19 0.60
C LEU A 106 1.03 -7.18 0.68
N PHE A 107 2.24 -7.59 0.31
CA PHE A 107 3.36 -6.69 0.17
C PHE A 107 3.98 -6.77 -1.21
N PHE A 108 4.45 -5.63 -1.71
CA PHE A 108 4.99 -5.52 -3.05
C PHE A 108 6.05 -4.41 -3.11
N ARG A 109 6.83 -4.41 -4.18
CA ARG A 109 7.73 -3.29 -4.51
C ARG A 109 7.46 -2.79 -5.93
N LYS A 110 7.75 -1.52 -6.16
CA LYS A 110 7.79 -0.91 -7.49
C LYS A 110 8.88 0.16 -7.50
N GLY A 111 9.88 0.00 -8.37
CA GLY A 111 11.08 0.81 -8.35
C GLY A 111 11.77 0.75 -6.98
N ALA A 112 12.14 1.91 -6.44
CA ALA A 112 12.78 2.02 -5.14
C ALA A 112 11.82 1.93 -3.94
N ASN A 113 10.50 1.82 -4.16
CA ASN A 113 9.51 1.85 -3.09
C ASN A 113 8.95 0.46 -2.78
N ALA A 114 8.62 0.22 -1.51
CA ALA A 114 7.98 -1.01 -1.07
C ALA A 114 6.81 -0.71 -0.13
N VAL A 115 5.73 -1.46 -0.31
CA VAL A 115 4.45 -1.24 0.37
C VAL A 115 3.94 -2.56 0.94
N TRP A 116 3.41 -2.50 2.16
CA TRP A 116 2.67 -3.57 2.81
C TRP A 116 1.27 -3.09 3.14
N ILE A 117 0.24 -3.82 2.69
CA ILE A 117 -1.16 -3.55 3.01
C ILE A 117 -1.67 -4.74 3.82
N GLN A 118 -2.23 -4.46 5.01
CA GLN A 118 -2.74 -5.49 5.91
C GLN A 118 -4.15 -5.19 6.36
N SER A 119 -4.95 -6.25 6.38
CA SER A 119 -6.28 -6.31 6.95
C SER A 119 -6.19 -6.37 8.48
N MET A 120 -6.98 -5.56 9.18
CA MET A 120 -6.94 -5.42 10.64
C MET A 120 -8.08 -6.14 11.39
N GLY A 121 -8.81 -7.02 10.71
CA GLY A 121 -9.87 -7.81 11.34
C GLY A 121 -9.30 -9.03 12.03
N TRP A 122 -8.96 -8.89 13.30
CA TRP A 122 -8.29 -9.95 14.09
C TRP A 122 -9.20 -11.11 14.49
N THR A 123 -10.49 -11.10 14.15
CA THR A 123 -11.42 -12.21 14.45
C THR A 123 -12.53 -12.33 13.40
N LYS A 124 -13.09 -13.53 13.28
CA LYS A 124 -14.28 -13.87 12.47
C LYS A 124 -15.52 -13.00 12.73
N ASP A 125 -15.53 -12.28 13.85
CA ASP A 125 -16.63 -11.41 14.28
C ASP A 125 -16.38 -9.92 13.91
N TYR A 126 -15.20 -9.61 13.33
CA TYR A 126 -14.74 -8.27 12.92
C TYR A 126 -14.85 -8.06 11.40
N ALA A 127 -15.98 -8.46 10.83
CA ALA A 127 -16.30 -8.14 9.44
C ALA A 127 -16.96 -6.74 9.35
N PRO A 128 -16.66 -5.96 8.29
CA PRO A 128 -15.85 -6.34 7.13
C PRO A 128 -14.45 -5.69 7.16
N VAL A 129 -13.43 -6.50 6.87
CA VAL A 129 -12.06 -6.04 6.60
C VAL A 129 -11.62 -6.59 5.25
N PRO A 130 -10.63 -5.98 4.56
CA PRO A 130 -10.24 -6.41 3.23
C PRO A 130 -9.80 -7.89 3.22
N ASP A 131 -10.41 -8.68 2.34
CA ASP A 131 -9.96 -10.04 2.05
C ASP A 131 -8.77 -10.06 1.07
N ALA A 132 -8.28 -11.25 0.72
CA ALA A 132 -7.16 -11.43 -0.20
C ALA A 132 -7.39 -10.77 -1.59
N ALA A 133 -8.61 -10.83 -2.13
CA ALA A 133 -8.93 -10.24 -3.43
C ALA A 133 -9.01 -8.71 -3.33
N GLN A 134 -9.61 -8.20 -2.26
CA GLN A 134 -9.72 -6.77 -1.97
C GLN A 134 -8.34 -6.15 -1.73
N LEU A 135 -7.44 -6.85 -1.02
CA LEU A 135 -6.04 -6.44 -0.88
C LEU A 135 -5.31 -6.41 -2.23
N THR A 136 -5.58 -7.35 -3.14
CA THR A 136 -5.04 -7.30 -4.51
C THR A 136 -5.52 -6.05 -5.25
N THR A 137 -6.80 -5.68 -5.14
CA THR A 137 -7.33 -4.44 -5.73
C THR A 137 -6.65 -3.21 -5.15
N LEU A 138 -6.53 -3.12 -3.83
CA LEU A 138 -5.87 -2.01 -3.15
C LEU A 138 -4.39 -1.89 -3.50
N ALA A 139 -3.69 -3.01 -3.62
CA ALA A 139 -2.29 -3.03 -4.03
C ALA A 139 -2.10 -2.57 -5.48
N LYS A 140 -3.01 -2.88 -6.40
CA LYS A 140 -3.00 -2.34 -7.76
C LYS A 140 -3.19 -0.82 -7.77
N VAL A 141 -4.10 -0.31 -6.95
CA VAL A 141 -4.30 1.14 -6.76
C VAL A 141 -3.02 1.78 -6.27
N ALA A 142 -2.42 1.26 -5.19
CA ALA A 142 -1.17 1.78 -4.64
C ALA A 142 -0.03 1.73 -5.68
N ALA A 143 0.14 0.61 -6.38
CA ALA A 143 1.15 0.45 -7.42
C ALA A 143 0.94 1.40 -8.60
N SER A 144 -0.29 1.82 -8.91
CA SER A 144 -0.59 2.80 -9.97
C SER A 144 -0.20 4.23 -9.58
N ARG A 145 -0.01 4.51 -8.28
CA ARG A 145 0.33 5.82 -7.71
C ARG A 145 1.78 5.94 -7.24
N MET A 146 2.57 4.87 -7.46
CA MET A 146 4.02 4.79 -7.22
C MET A 146 4.78 4.95 -8.53
#